data_AF-A0A3S2BCN0-F1
#
_entry.id   AF-A0A3S2BCN0-F1
#
_cell.length_a   1.000
_cell.length_b   1.000
_cell.length_c   1.000
_cell.angle_alpha   90.00
_cell.angle_beta   90.00
_cell.angle_gamma   90.00
#
_symmetry.space_group_name_H-M   'P 1'
#
loop_
_entity.id
_entity.type
_entity.pdbx_description
1 polymer ?
#
loop_
_entity_poly.entity_id
_entity_poly.type
_entity_poly.pdbx_seq_one_letter_code
_entity_poly.pdbx_strand_id
1 'polypeptide(L)'
;MAAIPLLEETSGGTAGAMVSGLAGLTRDADPAHIEILANNRPERKLAIYPASAGFDLVEELDYLCARTVEPNVFFNPRFLAPAMPRLEDREVRLAVIRDGDEYRNRLRLLVP
;
A
#
# COMPACT_ATOMS: atom_id res chain seq x y z
N MET A 1 7.82 -11.80 -10.58
CA MET A 1 6.65 -11.36 -11.38
C MET A 1 5.93 -10.36 -10.51
N ALA A 2 5.70 -9.11 -10.95
CA ALA A 2 5.02 -8.14 -10.11
C ALA A 2 3.56 -8.55 -9.94
N ALA A 3 3.10 -8.72 -8.70
CA ALA A 3 1.70 -9.02 -8.42
C ALA A 3 0.78 -7.95 -9.04
N ILE A 4 -0.38 -8.36 -9.54
CA ILE A 4 -1.37 -7.43 -10.10
C ILE A 4 -2.35 -7.04 -8.99
N PRO A 5 -2.50 -5.74 -8.67
CA PRO A 5 -3.45 -5.31 -7.65
C PRO A 5 -4.89 -5.42 -8.15
N LEU A 6 -5.81 -5.71 -7.23
CA LEU A 6 -7.26 -5.63 -7.44
C LEU A 6 -7.73 -4.17 -7.55
N LEU A 7 -7.08 -3.29 -6.79
CA LEU A 7 -7.35 -1.85 -6.78
C LEU A 7 -6.04 -1.10 -6.57
N GLU A 8 -5.83 -0.06 -7.35
CA GLU A 8 -4.72 0.88 -7.20
C GLU A 8 -5.30 2.29 -7.15
N GLU A 9 -4.91 3.06 -6.14
CA GLU A 9 -5.32 4.45 -5.95
C GLU A 9 -4.10 5.33 -5.67
N THR A 10 -3.92 6.38 -6.48
CA THR A 10 -2.90 7.39 -6.25
C THR A 10 -3.35 8.37 -5.17
N SER A 11 -2.58 8.47 -4.08
CA SER A 11 -2.80 9.46 -3.04
C SER A 11 -2.51 10.88 -3.57
N GLY A 12 -3.43 11.81 -3.34
CA GLY A 12 -3.30 13.20 -3.80
C GLY A 12 -3.57 13.40 -5.31
N GLY A 13 -4.17 12.43 -5.99
CA GLY A 13 -4.60 12.57 -7.37
C GLY A 13 -5.78 13.53 -7.54
N THR A 14 -5.86 14.18 -8.71
CA THR A 14 -6.94 15.14 -9.04
C THR A 14 -8.34 14.53 -8.92
N ALA A 15 -8.50 13.24 -9.18
CA ALA A 15 -9.79 12.55 -9.08
C ALA A 15 -10.34 12.52 -7.65
N GLY A 16 -9.51 12.21 -6.64
CA GLY A 16 -9.93 12.17 -5.24
C GLY A 16 -10.37 13.55 -4.72
N ALA A 17 -9.63 14.60 -5.10
CA ALA A 17 -9.97 15.98 -4.80
C ALA A 17 -11.32 16.40 -5.42
N MET A 18 -11.58 15.98 -6.66
CA MET A 18 -12.84 16.28 -7.38
C MET A 18 -14.04 15.57 -6.77
N VAL A 19 -13.90 14.29 -6.36
CA VAL A 19 -14.97 13.54 -5.67
C VAL A 19 -15.28 14.16 -4.31
N SER A 20 -14.26 14.54 -3.54
CA SER A 20 -14.44 15.24 -2.26
C SER A 20 -15.13 16.59 -2.44
N GLY A 21 -14.74 17.34 -3.48
CA GLY A 21 -15.37 18.61 -3.84
C GLY A 21 -16.85 18.45 -4.21
N LEU A 22 -17.19 17.43 -5.01
CA LEU A 22 -18.57 17.16 -5.42
C LEU A 22 -19.45 16.69 -4.25
N ALA A 23 -18.89 15.96 -3.29
CA ALA A 23 -19.59 15.53 -2.07
C ALA A 23 -19.80 16.67 -1.06
N GLY A 24 -19.42 17.91 -1.37
CA GLY A 24 -19.47 19.04 -0.45
C GLY A 24 -18.49 18.91 0.72
N LEU A 25 -17.56 17.94 0.65
CA LEU A 25 -16.52 17.67 1.64
C LEU A 25 -15.29 18.52 1.36
N THR A 26 -15.45 19.78 0.94
CA THR A 26 -14.32 20.69 0.72
C THR A 26 -13.54 20.82 2.03
N ARG A 27 -12.45 20.08 2.14
CA ARG A 27 -11.40 20.32 3.13
C ARG A 27 -10.32 21.13 2.44
N ASP A 28 -9.68 21.99 3.22
CA ASP A 28 -8.44 22.66 2.86
C ASP A 28 -7.47 21.67 2.19
N ALA A 29 -6.58 22.19 1.33
CA ALA A 29 -5.64 21.41 0.54
C ALA A 29 -5.08 20.22 1.34
N ASP A 30 -5.26 19.01 0.80
CA ASP A 30 -4.92 17.76 1.47
C ASP A 30 -3.48 17.81 2.01
N PRO A 31 -3.27 17.75 3.34
CA PRO A 31 -1.95 17.80 3.94
C PRO A 31 -0.99 16.78 3.33
N ALA A 32 -1.48 15.61 2.91
CA ALA A 32 -0.67 14.61 2.23
C ALA A 32 -0.22 15.08 0.83
N HIS A 33 -1.08 15.77 0.08
CA HIS A 33 -0.75 16.36 -1.21
C HIS A 33 0.28 17.49 -1.05
N ILE A 34 0.12 18.35 -0.05
CA ILE A 34 1.11 19.40 0.28
C ILE A 34 2.46 18.79 0.67
N GLU A 35 2.47 17.72 1.48
CA GLU A 35 3.71 17.05 1.91
C GLU A 35 4.49 16.44 0.74
N ILE A 36 3.78 15.85 -0.24
CA ILE A 36 4.38 15.27 -1.44
C ILE A 36 5.03 16.36 -2.29
N LEU A 37 4.29 17.45 -2.58
CA LEU A 37 4.77 18.58 -3.38
C LEU A 37 5.95 19.30 -2.71
N ALA A 38 5.89 19.52 -1.40
CA ALA A 38 6.93 20.25 -0.67
C ALA A 38 8.27 19.50 -0.61
N ASN A 39 8.26 18.18 -0.70
CA ASN A 39 9.46 17.35 -0.51
C ASN A 39 9.98 16.67 -1.79
N ASN A 40 9.43 16.97 -2.97
CA ASN A 40 9.75 16.25 -4.23
C ASN A 40 9.75 14.72 -4.05
N ARG A 41 8.81 14.20 -3.26
CA ARG A 41 8.74 12.75 -3.00
C ARG A 41 8.11 12.04 -4.20
N PRO A 42 8.56 10.80 -4.51
CA PRO A 42 7.93 10.00 -5.54
C PRO A 42 6.45 9.75 -5.22
N GLU A 43 5.67 9.51 -6.27
CA GLU A 43 4.22 9.32 -6.19
C GLU A 43 3.88 8.20 -5.19
N ARG A 44 2.87 8.44 -4.36
CA ARG A 44 2.40 7.47 -3.37
C ARG A 44 1.13 6.80 -3.85
N LYS A 45 1.15 5.47 -3.82
CA LYS A 45 0.04 4.64 -4.27
C LYS A 45 -0.39 3.68 -3.17
N LEU A 46 -1.70 3.58 -2.97
CA LEU A 46 -2.36 2.52 -2.24
C LEU A 46 -2.69 1.41 -3.23
N ALA A 47 -2.24 0.19 -2.94
CA ALA A 47 -2.55 -0.98 -3.75
C ALA A 47 -3.17 -2.07 -2.87
N ILE A 48 -4.28 -2.65 -3.33
CA ILE A 48 -4.96 -3.76 -2.67
C ILE A 48 -4.75 -5.01 -3.51
N TYR A 49 -4.24 -6.07 -2.89
CA TYR A 49 -3.92 -7.34 -3.51
C TYR A 49 -4.78 -8.48 -2.93
N PRO A 50 -5.00 -9.57 -3.69
CA PRO A 50 -5.55 -10.78 -3.11
C PRO A 50 -4.57 -11.38 -2.11
N ALA A 51 -5.06 -12.17 -1.14
CA ALA A 51 -4.21 -12.85 -0.16
C ALA A 51 -3.09 -13.70 -0.80
N SER A 52 -3.34 -14.30 -1.96
CA SER A 52 -2.35 -15.09 -2.71
C SER A 52 -1.12 -14.30 -3.16
N ALA A 53 -1.26 -12.98 -3.35
CA ALA A 53 -0.15 -12.12 -3.78
C ALA A 53 0.95 -11.98 -2.71
N GLY A 54 0.70 -12.41 -1.46
CA GLY A 54 1.72 -12.42 -0.42
C GLY A 54 2.98 -13.21 -0.83
N PHE A 55 2.84 -14.25 -1.66
CA PHE A 55 3.97 -15.03 -2.19
C PHE A 55 4.76 -14.29 -3.27
N ASP A 56 4.06 -13.52 -4.11
CA ASP A 56 4.70 -12.74 -5.18
C ASP A 56 5.43 -11.51 -4.63
N LEU A 57 4.94 -10.96 -3.51
CA LEU A 57 5.47 -9.76 -2.87
C LEU A 57 6.54 -10.04 -1.78
N VAL A 58 6.99 -11.29 -1.62
CA VAL A 58 7.89 -11.70 -0.52
C VAL A 58 9.12 -10.80 -0.41
N GLU A 59 9.78 -10.50 -1.52
CA GLU A 59 11.03 -9.73 -1.51
C GLU A 59 10.82 -8.28 -1.07
N GLU A 60 9.73 -7.65 -1.51
CA GLU A 60 9.36 -6.29 -1.09
C GLU A 60 8.93 -6.25 0.38
N LEU A 61 8.16 -7.25 0.82
CA LEU A 61 7.70 -7.37 2.21
C LEU A 61 8.88 -7.62 3.16
N ASP A 62 9.87 -8.41 2.74
CA ASP A 62 11.10 -8.63 3.51
C ASP A 62 11.89 -7.34 3.66
N TYR A 63 11.98 -6.56 2.57
CA TYR A 63 12.57 -5.23 2.60
C TYR A 63 11.87 -4.29 3.60
N LEU A 64 10.54 -4.32 3.67
CA LEU A 64 9.77 -3.54 4.64
C LEU A 64 9.98 -4.03 6.07
N CYS A 65 9.90 -5.35 6.30
CA CYS A 65 10.08 -5.97 7.62
C CYS A 65 11.45 -5.65 8.24
N ALA A 66 12.52 -5.62 7.44
CA ALA A 66 13.85 -5.27 7.91
C ALA A 66 14.00 -3.81 8.37
N ARG A 67 12.97 -2.98 8.15
CA ARG A 67 12.96 -1.54 8.43
C ARG A 67 11.82 -1.12 9.36
N THR A 68 11.11 -2.07 9.95
CA THR A 68 10.14 -1.76 11.00
C THR A 68 10.86 -1.32 12.26
N VAL A 69 10.21 -0.46 13.04
CA VAL A 69 10.75 0.01 14.33
C VAL A 69 10.92 -1.16 15.30
N GLU A 70 9.96 -2.08 15.29
CA GLU A 70 9.99 -3.33 16.04
C GLU A 70 9.78 -4.50 15.07
N PRO A 71 10.65 -5.53 15.07
CA PRO A 71 10.45 -6.72 14.26
C PRO A 71 9.32 -7.58 14.83
N ASN A 72 8.42 -8.05 13.97
CA ASN A 72 7.33 -8.94 14.36
C ASN A 72 7.30 -10.18 13.45
N VAL A 73 7.40 -11.36 14.06
CA VAL A 73 7.47 -12.64 13.35
C VAL A 73 6.21 -12.94 12.52
N PHE A 74 5.04 -12.45 12.95
CA PHE A 74 3.78 -12.66 12.22
C PHE A 74 3.72 -11.87 10.92
N PHE A 75 4.43 -10.74 10.82
CA PHE A 75 4.50 -9.94 9.60
C PHE A 75 5.63 -10.34 8.66
N ASN A 76 6.52 -11.23 9.09
CA ASN A 76 7.53 -11.75 8.19
C ASN A 76 6.84 -12.50 7.03
N PRO A 77 7.19 -12.22 5.75
CA PRO A 77 6.48 -12.75 4.61
C PRO A 77 6.43 -14.28 4.56
N ARG A 78 7.41 -14.96 5.16
CA ARG A 78 7.44 -16.43 5.25
C ARG A 78 6.36 -17.01 6.15
N PHE A 79 5.87 -16.24 7.12
CA PHE A 79 4.76 -16.63 8.00
C PHE A 79 3.43 -16.03 7.54
N LEU A 80 3.47 -14.79 7.07
CA LEU A 80 2.27 -14.06 6.64
C LEU A 80 1.62 -14.68 5.39
N ALA A 81 2.39 -14.90 4.32
CA ALA A 81 1.83 -15.37 3.04
C ALA A 81 1.14 -16.74 3.15
N PRO A 82 1.64 -17.72 3.93
CA PRO A 82 0.91 -18.97 4.16
C PRO A 82 -0.28 -18.85 5.11
N ALA A 83 -0.30 -17.85 5.99
CA ALA A 83 -1.37 -17.67 6.98
C ALA A 83 -2.61 -16.98 6.39
N MET A 84 -2.44 -16.03 5.46
CA MET A 84 -3.55 -15.27 4.87
C MET A 84 -4.60 -16.12 4.11
N PRO A 85 -4.24 -17.16 3.33
CA PRO A 85 -5.22 -17.99 2.64
C PRO A 85 -6.05 -18.91 3.54
N ARG A 86 -5.70 -19.02 4.83
CA ARG A 86 -6.23 -20.03 5.76
C ARG A 86 -7.32 -19.50 6.71
N LEU A 87 -7.78 -18.26 6.54
CA LEU A 87 -8.97 -17.79 7.27
C LEU A 87 -10.23 -18.35 6.56
N GLU A 88 -10.63 -19.55 6.97
CA GLU A 88 -11.62 -20.40 6.28
C GLU A 88 -13.00 -19.74 6.05
N ASP A 89 -13.32 -18.65 6.76
CA ASP A 89 -14.61 -17.96 6.67
C ASP A 89 -14.53 -16.47 6.25
N ARG A 90 -13.36 -15.93 5.87
CA ARG A 90 -13.23 -14.50 5.53
C ARG A 90 -12.40 -14.23 4.28
N GLU A 91 -12.91 -13.34 3.42
CA GLU A 91 -12.08 -12.73 2.37
C GLU A 91 -11.01 -11.85 3.00
N VAL A 92 -9.75 -12.29 2.94
CA VAL A 92 -8.59 -11.51 3.35
C VAL A 92 -7.99 -10.82 2.11
N ARG A 93 -7.64 -9.55 2.27
CA ARG A 93 -6.98 -8.74 1.23
C ARG A 93 -5.78 -8.07 1.84
N LEU A 94 -4.73 -7.96 1.04
CA LEU A 94 -3.48 -7.35 1.45
C LEU A 94 -3.45 -5.91 0.94
N ALA A 95 -3.47 -4.93 1.83
CA ALA A 95 -3.32 -3.53 1.44
C ALA A 95 -1.90 -3.04 1.71
N VAL A 96 -1.30 -2.36 0.74
CA VAL A 96 0.04 -1.81 0.86
C VAL A 96 0.09 -0.36 0.37
N ILE A 97 0.93 0.44 1.03
CA ILE A 97 1.31 1.76 0.53
C ILE A 97 2.75 1.67 0.02
N ARG A 98 2.95 2.17 -1.19
CA ARG A 98 4.26 2.26 -1.85
C ARG A 98 4.49 3.65 -2.39
N ASP A 99 5.75 4.07 -2.31
CA ASP A 99 6.21 5.27 -3.00
C ASP A 99 7.07 4.82 -4.20
N GLY A 100 6.86 5.43 -5.37
CA GLY A 100 7.62 5.02 -6.52
C GLY A 100 7.25 5.66 -7.86
N ASP A 101 8.05 5.31 -8.86
CA ASP A 101 7.81 5.52 -10.28
C ASP A 101 7.94 4.17 -11.01
N GLU A 102 8.00 4.18 -12.34
CA GLU A 102 8.15 2.95 -13.15
C GLU A 102 9.48 2.20 -12.90
N TYR A 103 10.48 2.85 -12.29
CA TYR A 103 11.83 2.33 -12.09
C TYR A 103 12.17 2.02 -10.62
N ARG A 104 11.49 2.66 -9.68
CA ARG A 104 11.64 2.45 -8.23
C ARG A 104 10.29 2.24 -7.60
N ASN A 105 10.12 1.11 -6.93
CA ASN A 105 8.93 0.81 -6.14
C ASN A 105 9.36 0.45 -4.71
N ARG A 106 8.95 1.26 -3.73
CA ARG A 106 9.33 1.09 -2.32
C ARG A 106 8.09 0.97 -1.44
N LEU A 107 7.91 -0.21 -0.83
CA LEU A 107 6.91 -0.40 0.22
C LEU A 107 7.20 0.45 1.46
N ARG A 108 6.14 1.05 2.00
CA ARG A 108 6.15 1.92 3.18
C ARG A 108 5.24 1.41 4.29
N LEU A 109 4.12 0.82 3.93
CA LEU A 109 3.13 0.31 4.86
C LEU A 109 2.56 -1.01 4.36
N LEU A 110 2.27 -1.88 5.31
CA LEU A 110 1.55 -3.14 5.13
C LEU A 110 0.35 -3.15 6.08
N VAL A 111 -0.82 -3.47 5.54
CA VAL A 111 -2.04 -3.77 6.28
C VAL A 111 -2.54 -5.14 5.81
N PRO A 112 -2.23 -6.20 6.58
CA PRO A 112 -2.60 -7.58 6.25
C PRO A 112 -4.03 -7.95 6.62
#